data_AF-A0A7H1DSI9-F1
#
_entry.id   AF-A0A7H1DSI9-F1
#
_cell.length_a   1.000
_cell.length_b   1.000
_cell.length_c   1.000
_cell.angle_alpha   90.00
_cell.angle_beta   90.00
_cell.angle_gamma   90.00
#
_symmetry.space_group_name_H-M   'P 1'
#
loop_
_entity.id
_entity.type
_entity.pdbx_description
1 polymer ?
#
loop_
_entity_poly.entity_id
_entity_poly.type
_entity_poly.pdbx_seq_one_letter_code
_entity_poly.pdbx_strand_id
1 'polypeptide(L)'
;MQHLGFLFKPVSVSGYLDDLIGQQIAIEFILLFTSFFMFLLFLAYITNNLLFFNKDYIINKLGKINKFILLYLRYQVFCIRVSLFYLPIFMFLGFFVLIRGLYFLITHQIPYESLGIDLHTLVKSR
;
A
#
# COMPACT_ATOMS: atom_id res chain seq x y z
N MET A 1 19.57 -11.75 -18.15
CA MET A 1 18.28 -12.27 -17.65
C MET A 1 18.38 -13.57 -16.84
N GLN A 2 19.52 -14.29 -16.79
CA GLN A 2 19.64 -15.55 -16.04
C GLN A 2 19.73 -15.40 -14.50
N HIS A 3 20.10 -14.24 -13.96
CA HIS A 3 20.22 -14.05 -12.50
C HIS A 3 18.90 -13.75 -11.77
N LEU A 4 17.87 -13.26 -12.48
CA LEU A 4 16.55 -12.98 -11.88
C LEU A 4 15.78 -14.26 -11.55
N GLY A 5 15.98 -15.33 -12.33
CA GLY A 5 15.31 -16.61 -12.11
C GLY A 5 15.69 -17.31 -10.80
N PHE A 6 16.80 -16.93 -10.16
CA PHE A 6 17.19 -17.47 -8.86
C PHE A 6 16.40 -16.85 -7.69
N LEU A 7 16.02 -15.57 -7.79
CA LEU A 7 15.31 -14.85 -6.73
C LEU A 7 13.85 -15.29 -6.59
N PHE A 8 13.22 -15.68 -7.69
CA PHE A 8 11.81 -16.08 -7.74
C PHE A 8 11.61 -17.60 -7.80
N LYS A 9 12.58 -18.37 -7.27
CA LYS A 9 12.40 -19.82 -7.21
C LYS A 9 11.22 -20.16 -6.29
N PRO A 10 10.28 -21.01 -6.75
CA PRO A 10 9.18 -21.45 -5.90
C PRO A 10 9.74 -22.25 -4.72
N VAL A 11 9.21 -21.97 -3.54
CA VAL A 11 9.52 -22.65 -2.29
C VAL A 11 8.38 -23.60 -1.99
N SER A 12 8.70 -24.85 -1.64
CA SER A 12 7.71 -25.85 -1.25
C SER A 12 7.00 -25.40 0.02
N VAL A 13 5.67 -25.31 -0.04
CA VAL A 13 4.82 -24.95 1.10
C VAL A 13 4.21 -26.23 1.68
N SER A 14 4.27 -26.39 2.99
CA SER A 14 3.68 -27.53 3.72
C SER A 14 2.52 -27.04 4.58
N GLY A 15 1.33 -27.64 4.44
CA GLY A 15 0.16 -27.32 5.22
C GLY A 15 -1.10 -27.95 4.64
N TYR A 16 -2.23 -27.87 5.36
CA TYR A 16 -3.53 -28.24 4.80
C TYR A 16 -3.92 -27.24 3.72
N LEU A 17 -4.48 -27.73 2.61
CA LEU A 17 -4.83 -26.89 1.46
C LEU A 17 -5.79 -25.76 1.83
N ASP A 18 -6.77 -26.02 2.69
CA ASP A 18 -7.73 -25.01 3.15
C ASP A 18 -7.04 -23.87 3.91
N ASP A 19 -6.09 -24.20 4.80
CA ASP A 19 -5.28 -23.23 5.53
C ASP A 19 -4.40 -22.40 4.58
N LEU A 20 -3.79 -23.05 3.58
CA LEU A 20 -2.93 -22.38 2.59
C LEU A 20 -3.73 -21.40 1.72
N ILE A 21 -4.92 -21.81 1.26
CA ILE A 21 -5.83 -20.97 0.47
C ILE A 21 -6.30 -19.79 1.33
N GLY A 22 -6.71 -20.03 2.57
CA GLY A 22 -7.10 -18.99 3.51
C GLY A 22 -5.98 -17.97 3.77
N GLN A 23 -4.75 -18.44 3.95
CA GLN A 23 -3.57 -17.58 4.12
C GLN A 23 -3.30 -16.74 2.88
N GLN A 24 -3.36 -17.33 1.68
CA GLN A 24 -3.13 -16.60 0.44
C GLN A 24 -4.17 -15.50 0.23
N ILE A 25 -5.45 -15.81 0.41
CA ILE A 25 -6.55 -14.83 0.32
C ILE A 25 -6.35 -13.70 1.33
N ALA A 26 -5.97 -14.00 2.57
CA ALA A 26 -5.71 -12.99 3.59
C ALA A 26 -4.57 -12.04 3.19
N ILE A 27 -3.48 -12.58 2.63
CA ILE A 27 -2.34 -11.78 2.14
C ILE A 27 -2.76 -10.89 0.98
N GLU A 28 -3.53 -11.42 0.02
CA GLU A 28 -4.05 -10.65 -1.11
C GLU A 28 -4.94 -9.49 -0.64
N PHE A 29 -5.83 -9.72 0.34
CA PHE A 29 -6.63 -8.65 0.94
C PHE A 29 -5.78 -7.59 1.64
N ILE A 30 -4.78 -7.99 2.43
CA ILE A 30 -3.87 -7.06 3.10
C ILE A 30 -3.12 -6.21 2.07
N LEU A 31 -2.64 -6.82 0.98
CA LEU A 31 -1.96 -6.11 -0.11
C LEU A 31 -2.89 -5.13 -0.82
N LEU A 32 -4.14 -5.51 -1.09
CA LEU A 32 -5.14 -4.65 -1.70
C LEU A 32 -5.40 -3.41 -0.84
N PHE A 33 -5.66 -3.61 0.46
CA PHE A 33 -5.88 -2.50 1.39
C PHE A 33 -4.65 -1.61 1.50
N THR A 34 -3.46 -2.20 1.61
CA THR A 34 -2.20 -1.45 1.68
C THR A 34 -2.00 -0.59 0.43
N SER A 35 -2.24 -1.15 -0.76
CA SER A 35 -2.18 -0.42 -2.03
C SER A 35 -3.16 0.76 -2.07
N PHE A 36 -4.40 0.54 -1.65
CA PHE A 36 -5.41 1.60 -1.61
C PHE A 36 -5.01 2.75 -0.67
N PHE A 37 -4.55 2.44 0.55
CA PHE A 37 -4.10 3.47 1.49
C PHE A 37 -2.82 4.17 1.04
N MET A 38 -1.91 3.46 0.37
CA MET A 38 -0.73 4.04 -0.26
C MET A 38 -1.10 5.06 -1.33
N PHE A 39 -2.12 4.78 -2.14
CA PHE A 39 -2.65 5.71 -3.12
C PHE A 39 -3.25 6.97 -2.46
N LEU A 40 -4.02 6.80 -1.38
CA LEU A 40 -4.54 7.94 -0.61
C LEU A 40 -3.43 8.79 0.02
N LEU A 41 -2.40 8.15 0.58
CA LEU A 41 -1.21 8.82 1.12
C LEU A 41 -0.49 9.64 0.03
N PHE A 42 -0.39 9.10 -1.17
CA PHE A 42 0.19 9.80 -2.32
C PHE A 42 -0.62 11.05 -2.69
N LEU A 43 -1.95 10.95 -2.77
CA LEU A 43 -2.82 12.12 -3.00
C LEU A 43 -2.66 13.19 -1.91
N ALA A 44 -2.60 12.77 -0.64
CA ALA A 44 -2.35 13.68 0.48
C ALA A 44 -0.98 14.35 0.39
N TYR A 45 0.04 13.62 -0.04
CA TYR A 45 1.39 14.16 -0.25
C TYR A 45 1.42 15.22 -1.37
N ILE A 46 0.79 14.95 -2.51
CA ILE A 46 0.70 15.93 -3.61
C ILE A 46 -0.06 17.18 -3.16
N THR A 47 -1.18 17.02 -2.45
CA THR A 47 -1.97 18.14 -1.93
C THR A 47 -1.15 19.00 -0.97
N ASN A 48 -0.41 18.38 -0.05
CA ASN A 48 0.48 19.08 0.88
C ASN A 48 1.59 19.84 0.15
N ASN A 49 2.18 19.27 -0.91
CA ASN A 49 3.17 19.97 -1.73
C ASN A 49 2.57 21.20 -2.40
N LEU A 50 1.40 21.06 -3.05
CA LEU A 50 0.71 22.18 -3.71
C LEU A 50 0.41 23.32 -2.73
N LEU A 51 -0.10 23.00 -1.54
CA LEU A 51 -0.36 23.99 -0.49
C LEU A 51 0.91 24.65 0.03
N PHE A 52 2.00 23.88 0.17
CA PHE A 52 3.28 24.40 0.65
C PHE A 52 3.95 25.36 -0.35
N PHE A 53 3.87 25.08 -1.66
CA PHE A 53 4.38 25.97 -2.70
C PHE A 53 3.56 27.26 -2.80
N ASN A 54 2.25 27.19 -2.63
CA ASN A 54 1.36 28.35 -2.73
C ASN A 54 1.13 29.07 -1.39
N LYS A 55 1.86 28.71 -0.33
CA LYS A 55 1.62 29.20 1.04
C LYS A 55 1.65 30.73 1.14
N ASP A 56 2.55 31.40 0.44
CA ASP A 56 2.75 32.84 0.54
C ASP A 56 1.57 33.60 -0.08
N TYR A 57 1.02 33.08 -1.19
CA TYR A 57 -0.21 33.60 -1.78
C TYR A 57 -1.40 33.43 -0.82
N ILE A 58 -1.54 32.26 -0.20
CA ILE A 58 -2.63 31.95 0.73
C ILE A 58 -2.56 32.86 1.97
N ILE A 59 -1.37 33.01 2.56
CA ILE A 59 -1.15 33.87 3.73
C ILE A 59 -1.42 35.33 3.40
N ASN A 60 -0.94 35.84 2.28
CA ASN A 60 -1.11 37.25 1.92
C ASN A 60 -2.54 37.60 1.52
N LYS A 61 -3.29 36.66 0.94
CA LYS A 61 -4.69 36.85 0.54
C LYS A 61 -5.65 36.74 1.74
N LEU A 62 -5.49 35.70 2.56
CA LEU A 62 -6.41 35.40 3.67
C LEU A 62 -6.01 36.10 4.98
N GLY A 63 -4.72 36.39 5.18
CA GLY A 63 -4.22 37.04 6.39
C GLY A 63 -4.69 38.49 6.57
N LYS A 64 -5.14 39.16 5.49
CA LYS A 64 -5.72 40.51 5.55
C LYS A 64 -7.08 40.56 6.23
N ILE A 65 -7.80 39.45 6.29
CA ILE A 65 -9.18 39.40 6.77
C ILE A 65 -9.22 39.38 8.30
N ASN A 66 -8.37 38.56 8.94
CA ASN A 66 -8.41 38.40 10.40
C ASN A 66 -7.08 37.85 10.96
N LYS A 67 -6.67 38.37 12.12
CA LYS A 67 -5.48 37.92 12.88
C LYS A 67 -5.56 36.45 13.31
N PHE A 68 -6.75 35.93 13.60
CA PHE A 68 -6.96 34.51 13.94
C PHE A 68 -6.71 33.57 12.75
N ILE A 69 -7.17 33.97 11.54
CA ILE A 69 -6.95 33.21 10.31
C ILE A 69 -5.45 33.14 10.00
N LEU A 70 -4.72 34.24 10.22
CA LEU A 70 -3.28 34.27 10.03
C LEU A 70 -2.53 33.30 10.95
N LEU A 71 -2.93 33.20 12.23
CA LEU A 71 -2.34 32.25 13.17
C LEU A 71 -2.60 30.80 12.74
N TYR A 72 -3.85 30.50 12.36
CA TYR A 72 -4.24 29.18 11.85
C TYR A 72 -3.42 28.79 10.60
N LEU A 73 -3.26 29.70 9.64
CA LEU A 73 -2.47 29.44 8.43
C LEU A 73 -0.99 29.21 8.73
N ARG A 74 -0.40 29.95 9.67
CA ARG A 74 0.98 29.73 10.10
C ARG A 74 1.16 28.35 10.75
N TYR A 75 0.21 27.96 11.60
CA TYR A 75 0.18 26.62 12.19
C TYR A 75 0.03 25.54 11.12
N GLN A 76 -0.87 25.72 10.15
CA GLN A 76 -1.09 24.77 9.07
C GLN A 76 0.16 24.59 8.20
N VAL A 77 0.87 25.67 7.87
CA VAL A 77 2.14 25.60 7.13
C VAL A 77 3.21 24.85 7.91
N PHE A 78 3.25 25.01 9.24
CA PHE A 78 4.13 24.23 10.10
C PHE A 78 3.77 22.73 10.06
N CYS A 79 2.49 22.38 10.21
CA CYS A 79 2.00 21.00 10.11
C CYS A 79 2.31 20.38 8.74
N ILE A 80 2.13 21.13 7.64
CA ILE A 80 2.47 20.68 6.29
C ILE A 80 3.97 20.42 6.16
N ARG A 81 4.82 21.27 6.72
CA ARG A 81 6.27 21.05 6.71
C ARG A 81 6.65 19.74 7.40
N VAL A 82 6.01 19.46 8.54
CA VAL A 82 6.20 18.21 9.28
C VAL A 82 5.67 17.02 8.47
N SER A 83 4.47 17.13 7.90
CA SER A 83 3.88 16.04 7.11
C SER A 83 4.67 15.73 5.84
N LEU A 84 5.24 16.74 5.16
CA LEU A 84 6.10 16.55 4.00
C LEU A 84 7.35 15.71 4.29
N PHE A 85 7.81 15.68 5.54
CA PHE A 85 8.91 14.81 5.96
C PHE A 85 8.45 13.39 6.29
N TYR A 86 7.37 13.24 7.08
CA TYR A 86 6.90 11.92 7.52
C TYR A 86 6.17 11.11 6.44
N LEU A 87 5.38 11.77 5.57
CA LEU A 87 4.60 11.08 4.54
C LEU A 87 5.47 10.23 3.60
N PRO A 88 6.61 10.73 3.07
CA PRO A 88 7.55 9.90 2.30
C PRO A 88 8.00 8.66 3.04
N ILE A 89 8.32 8.77 4.33
CA ILE A 89 8.79 7.63 5.15
C ILE A 89 7.72 6.55 5.23
N PHE A 90 6.46 6.93 5.53
CA PHE A 90 5.35 5.99 5.55
C PHE A 90 5.08 5.38 4.17
N MET A 91 5.23 6.16 3.10
CA MET A 91 5.12 5.64 1.74
C MET A 91 6.21 4.60 1.43
N PHE A 92 7.46 4.83 1.82
CA PHE A 92 8.54 3.85 1.64
C PHE A 92 8.29 2.56 2.43
N LEU A 93 7.81 2.67 3.67
CA LEU A 93 7.43 1.51 4.48
C LEU A 93 6.30 0.70 3.84
N GLY A 94 5.24 1.37 3.38
CA GLY A 94 4.14 0.70 2.69
C GLY A 94 4.57 0.04 1.39
N PHE A 95 5.45 0.69 0.62
CA PHE A 95 6.04 0.11 -0.60
C PHE A 95 6.87 -1.15 -0.30
N PHE A 96 7.64 -1.15 0.79
CA PHE A 96 8.39 -2.33 1.22
C PHE A 96 7.47 -3.50 1.58
N VAL A 97 6.35 -3.23 2.27
CA VAL A 97 5.32 -4.25 2.57
C VAL A 97 4.72 -4.83 1.29
N LEU A 98 4.38 -3.97 0.31
CA LEU A 98 3.86 -4.41 -0.98
C LEU A 98 4.84 -5.32 -1.72
N ILE A 99 6.11 -4.93 -1.81
CA ILE A 99 7.15 -5.77 -2.45
C ILE A 99 7.26 -7.11 -1.74
N ARG A 100 7.32 -7.12 -0.41
CA ARG A 100 7.47 -8.35 0.37
C ARG A 100 6.29 -9.29 0.21
N GLY A 101 5.06 -8.77 0.25
CA GLY A 101 3.88 -9.60 0.07
C GLY A 101 3.73 -10.11 -1.37
N LEU A 102 4.02 -9.29 -2.38
CA LEU A 102 4.05 -9.75 -3.78
C LEU A 102 5.12 -10.82 -3.99
N TYR A 103 6.30 -10.64 -3.41
CA TYR A 103 7.37 -11.64 -3.44
C TYR A 103 6.91 -12.96 -2.81
N PHE A 104 6.21 -12.90 -1.68
CA PHE A 104 5.65 -14.09 -1.03
C PHE A 104 4.66 -14.82 -1.95
N LEU A 105 3.71 -14.11 -2.55
CA LEU A 105 2.71 -14.69 -3.46
C LEU A 105 3.34 -15.38 -4.68
N ILE A 106 4.43 -14.81 -5.23
CA ILE A 106 5.11 -15.39 -6.38
C ILE A 106 5.91 -16.65 -5.99
N THR A 107 6.55 -16.63 -4.81
CA THR A 107 7.45 -17.71 -4.39
C THR A 107 6.74 -18.87 -3.68
N HIS A 108 5.57 -18.65 -3.09
CA HIS A 108 4.84 -19.66 -2.31
C HIS A 108 3.55 -20.05 -3.03
N GLN A 109 3.68 -20.60 -4.24
CA GLN A 109 2.54 -21.06 -5.02
C GLN A 109 1.92 -22.32 -4.40
N ILE A 110 0.60 -22.33 -4.25
CA ILE A 110 -0.15 -23.50 -3.80
C ILE A 110 -0.17 -24.54 -4.92
N PRO A 111 0.23 -25.81 -4.66
CA PRO A 111 0.28 -26.85 -5.67
C PRO A 111 -1.13 -27.40 -5.94
N TYR A 112 -1.96 -26.62 -6.63
CA TYR A 112 -3.34 -27.01 -7.01
C TYR A 112 -3.39 -28.29 -7.84
N GLU A 113 -2.32 -28.60 -8.60
CA GLU A 113 -2.20 -29.81 -9.40
C GLU A 113 -2.07 -31.11 -8.58
N SER A 114 -1.70 -31.00 -7.29
CA SER A 114 -1.64 -32.14 -6.37
C SER A 114 -3.02 -32.52 -5.81
N LEU A 115 -4.04 -31.68 -5.98
CA LEU A 115 -5.43 -32.09 -5.81
C LEU A 115 -5.82 -32.94 -7.02
N GLY A 116 -5.70 -34.26 -6.91
CA GLY A 116 -6.24 -35.22 -7.90
C GLY A 116 -7.77 -35.20 -8.03
N ILE A 117 -8.43 -34.07 -7.78
CA ILE A 117 -9.87 -33.86 -7.83
C ILE A 117 -10.12 -32.71 -8.80
N ASP A 118 -10.62 -33.07 -9.98
CA ASP A 118 -11.22 -32.11 -10.90
C ASP A 118 -12.29 -31.32 -10.14
N LEU A 119 -12.11 -30.01 -9.90
CA LEU A 119 -13.12 -29.17 -9.23
C LEU A 119 -14.50 -29.29 -9.91
N HIS A 120 -14.51 -29.61 -11.21
CA HIS A 120 -15.72 -29.89 -11.99
C HIS A 120 -16.52 -31.12 -11.54
N THR A 121 -15.90 -32.09 -10.86
CA THR A 121 -16.63 -33.27 -10.33
C THR A 121 -17.39 -32.97 -9.04
N LEU A 122 -16.91 -32.05 -8.20
CA LEU A 122 -17.58 -31.70 -6.94
C LEU A 122 -18.89 -30.92 -7.17
N VAL A 123 -19.00 -30.16 -8.27
CA VAL A 123 -20.23 -29.45 -8.63
C VAL A 123 -21.31 -30.38 -9.19
N LYS A 124 -20.91 -31.50 -9.83
CA LYS A 124 -21.87 -32.49 -10.38
C LYS A 124 -22.46 -33.45 -9.34
N SER A 125 -21.88 -33.50 -8.14
CA SER A 125 -22.31 -34.41 -7.06
C SER A 125 -23.33 -33.79 -6.09
N ARG A 126 -23.88 -32.62 -6.40
CA ARG A 126 -24.97 -32.00 -5.63
C ARG A 126 -26.28 -32.00 -6.39
#